data_AF-A0AAZ3NY28-F1
#
_entry.id   AF-A0AAZ3NY28-F1
#
_cell.length_a   1.000
_cell.length_b   1.000
_cell.length_c   1.000
_cell.angle_alpha   90.00
_cell.angle_beta   90.00
_cell.angle_gamma   90.00
#
_symmetry.space_group_name_H-M   'P 1'
#
loop_
_entity.id
_entity.type
_entity.pdbx_description
1 polymer ?
#
loop_
_entity_poly.entity_id
_entity_poly.type
_entity_poly.pdbx_seq_one_letter_code
_entity_poly.pdbx_strand_id
1 'polypeptide(L)'
;MVQPQADMALQWEMAGEEGNVALQVPAELAANEVVTRLLGDNQQLREALQRSNQALRQRCEEMEEWQRRSREEREFLSCRFQEARALVERLAMENHSLSSLANRDFLNRTLLDVMTVVVETLSLTLKTLFQSLSLSLSVCVCVCVCVCVCVAEQYWESLAASEREMEQQRKQHSVTVDKLLLQTHNLETALKTDRLVITEERYTHTHNLETAHLVVTEEVHTNRYCDNNNVFQEEAWRRHGCCLEEAERALALKQDLIDKLKEEVEQQRGSLETVPVLTAQAEIYKADFLAEREAREKLNQRKEELQDQLNTALAEMELCVCVCFRARMEKMQQRHLEVFRPPRPHITPNQVHPTTTPHHPPPNQLPDYRCPKCQYQAPDMDTLQIHVMDCIQ
;
A
#
# COMPACT_ATOMS: atom_id res chain seq x y z
N MET A 1 39.95 -50.63 89.58
CA MET A 1 38.70 -51.20 89.02
C MET A 1 37.60 -50.18 89.23
N VAL A 2 36.65 -50.13 88.30
CA VAL A 2 35.49 -49.22 88.15
C VAL A 2 35.75 -48.04 87.21
N GLN A 3 35.04 -48.11 86.07
CA GLN A 3 35.05 -47.28 84.85
C GLN A 3 34.48 -45.86 85.07
N PRO A 4 34.83 -44.88 84.21
CA PRO A 4 33.98 -43.73 83.96
C PRO A 4 32.89 -44.07 82.93
N GLN A 5 31.68 -43.56 83.19
CA GLN A 5 30.50 -43.71 82.33
C GLN A 5 30.75 -43.21 80.91
N ALA A 6 30.30 -43.99 79.95
CA ALA A 6 30.28 -43.63 78.54
C ALA A 6 29.29 -42.47 78.32
N ASP A 7 29.80 -41.40 77.74
CA ASP A 7 29.02 -40.30 77.19
C ASP A 7 28.05 -40.83 76.12
N MET A 8 26.82 -40.35 76.20
CA MET A 8 25.76 -40.57 75.23
C MET A 8 26.16 -39.96 73.88
N ALA A 9 26.71 -40.78 72.99
CA ALA A 9 26.88 -40.43 71.59
C ALA A 9 25.50 -40.34 70.92
N LEU A 10 24.99 -39.13 70.74
CA LEU A 10 23.86 -38.85 69.85
C LEU A 10 24.36 -39.02 68.40
N GLN A 11 24.29 -40.26 67.93
CA GLN A 11 24.64 -40.66 66.57
C GLN A 11 23.48 -40.28 65.63
N TRP A 12 23.64 -39.19 64.88
CA TRP A 12 22.72 -38.80 63.82
C TRP A 12 23.20 -39.43 62.50
N GLU A 13 22.68 -40.62 62.18
CA GLU A 13 22.87 -41.23 60.85
C GLU A 13 21.94 -40.54 59.84
N MET A 14 22.53 -39.69 59.00
CA MET A 14 21.86 -39.13 57.82
C MET A 14 22.03 -40.11 56.65
N ALA A 15 21.26 -41.20 56.65
CA ALA A 15 21.15 -42.07 55.50
C ALA A 15 20.30 -41.35 54.42
N GLY A 16 20.94 -41.06 53.29
CA GLY A 16 20.28 -40.51 52.11
C GLY A 16 19.41 -41.55 51.45
N GLU A 17 18.14 -41.60 51.82
CA GLU A 17 17.08 -42.19 51.00
C GLU A 17 15.88 -41.23 51.01
N GLU A 18 15.22 -41.08 49.85
CA GLU A 18 14.05 -40.22 49.61
C GLU A 18 12.78 -40.62 50.39
N GLY A 19 12.92 -41.37 51.49
CA GLY A 19 11.85 -41.77 52.37
C GLY A 19 11.72 -40.79 53.52
N ASN A 20 10.64 -40.00 53.51
CA ASN A 20 9.96 -39.36 54.64
C ASN A 20 10.55 -39.68 56.05
N VAL A 21 11.71 -39.09 56.39
CA VAL A 21 12.26 -39.20 57.75
C VAL A 21 11.47 -38.24 58.63
N ALA A 22 10.42 -38.78 59.25
CA ALA A 22 9.73 -38.11 60.32
C ALA A 22 10.71 -37.97 61.49
N LEU A 23 11.14 -36.74 61.76
CA LEU A 23 11.94 -36.40 62.93
C LEU A 23 11.13 -36.77 64.18
N GLN A 24 11.48 -37.88 64.82
CA GLN A 24 10.76 -38.34 66.01
C GLN A 24 11.23 -37.53 67.22
N VAL A 25 10.32 -36.73 67.78
CA VAL A 25 10.61 -35.84 68.91
C VAL A 25 10.60 -36.64 70.22
N PRO A 26 11.64 -36.55 71.06
CA PRO A 26 11.63 -37.12 72.39
C PRO A 26 10.44 -36.62 73.22
N ALA A 27 9.81 -37.51 74.00
CA ALA A 27 8.56 -37.23 74.73
C ALA A 27 8.63 -36.02 75.70
N GLU A 28 9.84 -35.69 76.17
CA GLU A 28 10.11 -34.56 77.07
C GLU A 28 10.02 -33.19 76.38
N LEU A 29 10.25 -33.13 75.06
CA LEU A 29 10.22 -31.91 74.26
C LEU A 29 8.91 -31.76 73.46
N ALA A 30 8.09 -32.81 73.40
CA ALA A 30 6.82 -32.81 72.67
C ALA A 30 5.77 -31.84 73.25
N ALA A 31 5.88 -31.48 74.53
CA ALA A 31 5.00 -30.52 75.19
C ALA A 31 5.47 -29.06 75.05
N ASN A 32 6.61 -28.80 74.41
CA ASN A 32 7.13 -27.46 74.24
C ASN A 32 6.52 -26.79 72.99
N GLU A 33 5.71 -25.75 73.20
CA GLU A 33 4.98 -25.04 72.14
C GLU A 33 5.88 -24.48 71.03
N VAL A 34 7.10 -24.05 71.37
CA VAL A 34 8.07 -23.53 70.40
C VAL A 34 8.58 -24.66 69.50
N VAL A 35 8.85 -25.83 70.07
CA VAL A 35 9.28 -27.03 69.33
C VAL A 35 8.17 -27.49 68.38
N THR A 36 6.91 -27.52 68.84
CA THR A 36 5.75 -27.88 67.98
C THR A 36 5.58 -26.90 66.82
N ARG A 37 5.74 -25.60 67.06
CA ARG A 37 5.66 -24.57 66.01
C ARG A 37 6.77 -24.71 64.97
N LEU A 38 8.01 -24.89 65.43
CA LEU A 38 9.16 -25.09 64.53
C LEU A 38 9.03 -26.34 63.67
N LEU A 39 8.45 -27.42 64.21
CA LEU A 39 8.16 -28.63 63.44
C LEU A 39 7.06 -28.40 62.40
N GLY A 40 6.01 -27.65 62.75
CA GLY A 40 4.98 -27.23 61.80
C GLY A 40 5.54 -26.38 60.67
N ASP A 41 6.38 -25.40 61.00
CA ASP A 41 7.05 -24.54 60.02
C ASP A 41 8.01 -25.36 59.13
N ASN A 42 8.75 -26.32 59.70
CA ASN A 42 9.63 -27.20 58.93
C ASN A 42 8.85 -28.10 57.95
N GLN A 43 7.70 -28.64 58.40
CA GLN A 43 6.82 -29.42 57.54
C GLN A 43 6.26 -28.56 56.39
N GLN A 44 5.79 -27.35 56.67
CA GLN A 44 5.31 -26.43 55.64
C GLN A 44 6.40 -26.05 54.64
N LEU A 45 7.65 -25.84 55.10
CA LEU A 45 8.79 -25.58 54.23
C LEU A 45 9.12 -26.76 53.33
N ARG A 46 9.09 -28.00 53.86
CA ARG A 46 9.30 -29.21 53.06
C ARG A 46 8.24 -29.36 51.98
N GLU A 47 6.97 -29.17 52.33
CA GLU A 47 5.87 -29.24 51.36
C GLU A 47 5.96 -28.13 50.31
N ALA A 48 6.32 -26.90 50.72
CA ALA A 48 6.51 -25.79 49.78
C ALA A 48 7.67 -26.06 48.82
N LEU A 49 8.78 -26.62 49.32
CA LEU A 49 9.93 -26.99 48.51
C LEU A 49 9.59 -28.12 47.53
N GLN A 50 8.85 -29.14 47.98
CA GLN A 50 8.36 -30.21 47.12
C GLN A 50 7.46 -29.68 45.99
N ARG A 51 6.49 -28.82 46.32
CA ARG A 51 5.62 -28.17 45.33
C ARG A 51 6.42 -27.31 44.33
N SER A 52 7.39 -26.55 44.82
CA SER A 52 8.27 -25.74 43.98
C SER A 52 9.12 -26.60 43.03
N ASN A 53 9.71 -27.68 43.53
CA ASN A 53 10.49 -28.60 42.72
C ASN A 53 9.64 -29.31 41.67
N GLN A 54 8.41 -29.71 42.00
CA GLN A 54 7.48 -30.28 41.04
C GLN A 54 7.11 -29.28 39.93
N ALA A 55 6.80 -28.03 40.29
CA ALA A 55 6.51 -26.98 39.33
C ALA A 55 7.71 -26.64 38.43
N LEU A 56 8.94 -26.69 38.97
CA LEU A 56 10.15 -26.52 38.18
C LEU A 56 10.34 -27.66 37.17
N ARG A 57 10.12 -28.91 37.57
CA ARG A 57 10.18 -30.06 36.66
C ARG A 57 9.18 -29.93 35.51
N GLN A 58 7.93 -29.58 35.82
CA GLN A 58 6.89 -29.33 34.82
C GLN A 58 7.29 -28.22 33.83
N ARG A 59 7.83 -27.10 34.33
CA ARG A 59 8.30 -26.01 33.47
C ARG A 59 9.50 -26.41 32.60
N CYS A 60 10.40 -27.26 33.11
CA CYS A 60 11.50 -27.80 32.31
C CYS A 60 10.96 -28.68 31.17
N GLU A 61 10.02 -29.58 31.47
CA GLU A 61 9.38 -30.45 30.47
C GLU A 61 8.63 -29.63 29.39
N GLU A 62 7.84 -28.63 29.79
CA GLU A 62 7.16 -27.72 28.86
C GLU A 62 8.13 -26.94 27.97
N MET A 63 9.25 -26.48 28.53
CA MET A 63 10.29 -25.78 27.79
C MET A 63 10.97 -26.70 26.77
N GLU A 64 11.28 -27.94 27.14
CA GLU A 64 11.85 -28.94 26.23
C GLU A 64 10.90 -29.28 25.08
N GLU A 65 9.61 -29.45 25.38
CA GLU A 65 8.59 -29.68 24.36
C GLU A 65 8.42 -28.48 23.43
N TRP A 66 8.39 -27.27 23.97
CA TRP A 66 8.34 -26.04 23.18
C TRP A 66 9.56 -25.92 22.27
N GLN A 67 10.75 -26.21 22.79
CA GLN A 67 11.99 -26.15 22.02
C GLN A 67 12.02 -27.21 20.90
N ARG A 68 11.50 -28.42 21.17
CA ARG A 68 11.34 -29.48 20.16
C ARG A 68 10.37 -29.05 19.06
N ARG A 69 9.18 -28.54 19.42
CA ARG A 69 8.19 -28.04 18.43
C ARG A 69 8.75 -26.89 17.58
N SER A 70 9.47 -25.96 18.20
CA SER A 70 10.11 -24.85 17.50
C SER A 70 11.19 -25.33 16.51
N ARG A 71 11.95 -26.38 16.86
CA ARG A 71 12.89 -27.04 15.94
C ARG A 71 12.17 -27.67 14.75
N GLU A 72 11.13 -28.47 15.00
CA GLU A 72 10.33 -29.12 13.96
C GLU A 72 9.70 -28.10 13.00
N GLU A 73 9.16 -27.00 13.52
CA GLU A 73 8.60 -25.91 12.71
C GLU A 73 9.67 -25.22 11.84
N ARG A 74 10.85 -24.97 12.39
CA ARG A 74 11.98 -24.39 11.65
C ARG A 74 12.45 -25.32 10.52
N GLU A 75 12.54 -26.62 10.78
CA GLU A 75 12.91 -27.62 9.78
C GLU A 75 11.86 -27.72 8.67
N PHE A 76 10.58 -27.70 9.04
CA PHE A 76 9.47 -27.67 8.08
C PHE A 76 9.54 -26.43 7.18
N LEU A 77 9.69 -25.24 7.76
CA LEU A 77 9.80 -24.00 6.99
C LEU A 77 11.04 -24.02 6.08
N SER A 78 12.19 -24.48 6.58
CA SER A 78 13.41 -24.63 5.79
C SER A 78 13.20 -25.52 4.56
N CYS A 79 12.54 -26.67 4.73
CA CYS A 79 12.19 -27.56 3.63
C CYS A 79 11.29 -26.86 2.61
N ARG A 80 10.24 -26.16 3.06
CA ARG A 80 9.32 -25.41 2.18
C ARG A 80 10.02 -24.29 1.41
N PHE A 81 10.96 -23.59 2.04
CA PHE A 81 11.78 -22.57 1.36
C PHE A 81 12.68 -23.19 0.29
N GLN A 82 13.29 -24.35 0.57
CA GLN A 82 14.11 -25.07 -0.41
C GLN A 82 13.27 -25.52 -1.61
N GLU A 83 12.07 -26.06 -1.38
CA GLU A 83 11.12 -26.43 -2.45
C GLU A 83 10.72 -25.22 -3.31
N ALA A 84 10.38 -24.11 -2.67
CA ALA A 84 10.03 -22.87 -3.37
C ALA A 84 11.19 -22.34 -4.20
N ARG A 85 12.42 -22.38 -3.66
CA ARG A 85 13.64 -21.99 -4.38
C ARG A 85 13.88 -22.88 -5.60
N ALA A 86 13.77 -24.19 -5.46
CA ALA A 86 13.92 -25.13 -6.57
C ALA A 86 12.87 -24.90 -7.67
N LEU A 87 11.64 -24.52 -7.29
CA LEU A 87 10.61 -24.15 -8.26
C LEU A 87 10.98 -22.86 -9.02
N VAL A 88 11.44 -21.83 -8.32
CA VAL A 88 11.88 -20.57 -8.95
C VAL A 88 13.05 -20.80 -9.89
N GLU A 89 14.04 -21.60 -9.49
CA GLU A 89 15.18 -21.95 -10.35
C GLU A 89 14.74 -22.69 -11.62
N ARG A 90 13.79 -23.62 -11.52
CA ARG A 90 13.20 -24.29 -12.69
C ARG A 90 12.47 -23.32 -13.60
N LEU A 91 11.60 -22.47 -13.05
CA LEU A 91 10.86 -21.48 -13.84
C LEU A 91 11.80 -20.45 -14.49
N ALA A 92 12.89 -20.08 -13.83
CA ALA A 92 13.91 -19.20 -14.40
C ALA A 92 14.62 -19.85 -15.60
N MET A 93 14.97 -21.14 -15.50
CA MET A 93 15.55 -21.90 -16.61
C MET A 93 14.57 -22.02 -17.79
N GLU A 94 13.30 -22.27 -17.52
CA GLU A 94 12.25 -22.35 -18.54
C GLU A 94 12.02 -20.99 -19.22
N ASN A 95 11.93 -19.90 -18.45
CA ASN A 95 11.81 -18.55 -18.99
C ASN A 95 13.02 -18.16 -19.85
N HIS A 96 14.24 -18.51 -19.43
CA HIS A 96 15.44 -18.28 -20.23
C HIS A 96 15.37 -19.07 -21.56
N SER A 97 14.92 -20.32 -21.50
CA SER A 97 14.75 -21.17 -22.68
C SER A 97 13.69 -20.61 -23.63
N LEU A 98 12.52 -20.22 -23.12
CA LEU A 98 11.44 -19.60 -23.90
C LEU A 98 11.87 -18.26 -24.52
N SER A 99 12.60 -17.42 -23.77
CA SER A 99 13.16 -16.17 -24.28
C SER A 99 14.16 -16.42 -25.41
N SER A 100 15.01 -17.45 -25.30
CA SER A 100 15.95 -17.83 -26.37
C SER A 100 15.23 -18.30 -27.64
N LEU A 101 14.13 -19.06 -27.51
CA LEU A 101 13.30 -19.50 -28.62
C LEU A 101 12.59 -18.33 -29.28
N ALA A 102 11.98 -17.43 -28.50
CA ALA A 102 11.31 -16.24 -29.01
C ALA A 102 12.28 -15.32 -29.76
N ASN A 103 13.52 -15.16 -29.27
CA ASN A 103 14.54 -14.35 -29.94
C ASN A 103 15.02 -15.01 -31.25
N ARG A 104 15.12 -16.34 -31.28
CA ARG A 104 15.42 -17.09 -32.50
C ARG A 104 14.29 -16.98 -33.54
N ASP A 105 13.04 -17.07 -33.09
CA ASP A 105 11.87 -16.93 -33.96
C ASP A 105 11.71 -15.49 -34.48
N PHE A 106 12.08 -14.49 -33.68
CA PHE A 106 12.18 -13.09 -34.10
C PHE A 106 13.25 -12.91 -35.19
N LEU A 107 14.46 -13.45 -35.00
CA LEU A 107 15.51 -13.42 -36.02
C LEU A 107 15.10 -14.13 -37.30
N ASN A 108 14.46 -15.31 -37.20
CA ASN A 108 13.94 -16.04 -38.35
C ASN A 108 12.85 -15.25 -39.09
N ARG A 109 11.95 -14.56 -38.37
CA ARG A 109 10.94 -13.68 -38.98
C ARG A 109 11.57 -12.49 -39.68
N THR A 110 12.54 -11.81 -39.06
CA THR A 110 13.24 -10.68 -39.70
C THR A 110 14.01 -11.11 -40.95
N LEU A 111 14.65 -12.28 -40.95
CA LEU A 111 15.28 -12.87 -42.14
C LEU A 111 14.26 -13.21 -43.23
N LEU A 112 13.11 -13.76 -42.84
CA LEU A 112 12.03 -14.08 -43.78
C LEU A 112 11.43 -12.80 -44.37
N ASP A 113 11.23 -11.75 -43.59
CA ASP A 113 10.75 -10.43 -44.01
C ASP A 113 11.75 -9.75 -44.96
N VAL A 114 13.05 -9.85 -44.70
CA VAL A 114 14.09 -9.37 -45.63
C VAL A 114 14.07 -10.20 -46.92
N MET A 115 13.90 -11.53 -46.83
CA MET A 115 13.77 -12.39 -48.02
C MET A 115 12.49 -12.11 -48.81
N THR A 116 11.34 -11.86 -48.18
CA THR A 116 10.10 -11.48 -48.86
C THR A 116 10.22 -10.10 -49.48
N VAL A 117 10.86 -9.12 -48.83
CA VAL A 117 11.15 -7.81 -49.45
C VAL A 117 12.08 -7.95 -50.66
N VAL A 118 13.08 -8.84 -50.62
CA VAL A 118 13.94 -9.15 -51.78
C VAL A 118 13.15 -9.84 -52.91
N VAL A 119 12.25 -10.77 -52.58
CA VAL A 119 11.37 -11.44 -53.55
C VAL A 119 10.33 -10.47 -54.13
N GLU A 120 9.80 -9.56 -53.32
CA GLU A 120 8.85 -8.52 -53.72
C GLU A 120 9.53 -7.46 -54.58
N THR A 121 10.75 -7.03 -54.27
CA THR A 121 11.53 -6.12 -55.11
C THR A 121 11.90 -6.76 -56.45
N LEU A 122 12.27 -8.05 -56.48
CA LEU A 122 12.43 -8.82 -57.72
C LEU A 122 11.08 -8.97 -58.48
N SER A 123 9.97 -9.20 -57.78
CA SER A 123 8.61 -9.23 -58.36
C SER A 123 8.17 -7.88 -58.91
N LEU A 124 8.55 -6.77 -58.27
CA LEU A 124 8.30 -5.40 -58.71
C LEU A 124 9.07 -5.07 -60.00
N THR A 125 10.32 -5.54 -60.14
CA THR A 125 11.08 -5.43 -61.41
C THR A 125 10.47 -6.27 -62.55
N LEU A 126 9.79 -7.38 -62.23
CA LEU A 126 8.99 -8.19 -63.15
C LEU A 126 7.63 -7.53 -63.48
N LYS A 127 6.98 -6.88 -62.50
CA LYS A 127 5.72 -6.13 -62.68
C LYS A 127 5.90 -4.85 -63.50
N THR A 128 7.04 -4.17 -63.40
CA THR A 128 7.37 -3.03 -64.29
C THR A 128 7.43 -3.42 -65.77
N LEU A 129 7.73 -4.70 -66.09
CA LEU A 129 7.65 -5.22 -67.45
C LEU A 129 6.21 -5.60 -67.86
N PHE A 130 5.34 -5.88 -66.90
CA PHE A 130 3.93 -6.23 -67.11
C PHE A 130 2.96 -5.03 -67.07
N GLN A 131 3.47 -3.84 -66.75
CA GLN A 131 2.78 -2.54 -66.79
C GLN A 131 2.24 -2.17 -68.20
N SER A 132 2.60 -2.96 -69.22
CA SER A 132 2.00 -2.95 -70.55
C SER A 132 0.58 -3.56 -70.61
N LEU A 133 0.09 -4.22 -69.54
CA LEU A 133 -1.23 -4.87 -69.50
C LEU A 133 -2.23 -4.16 -68.57
N SER A 134 -2.40 -2.88 -68.86
CA SER A 134 -3.66 -2.13 -68.92
C SER A 134 -4.79 -2.39 -67.88
N LEU A 135 -4.95 -1.41 -66.99
CA LEU A 135 -6.21 -0.71 -66.69
C LEU A 135 -7.43 -1.43 -66.06
N SER A 136 -7.43 -2.74 -65.81
CA SER A 136 -8.56 -3.38 -65.09
C SER A 136 -8.38 -3.53 -63.56
N LEU A 137 -7.17 -3.30 -63.02
CA LEU A 137 -6.87 -3.49 -61.59
C LEU A 137 -7.04 -2.22 -60.71
N SER A 138 -7.28 -1.04 -61.28
CA SER A 138 -7.26 0.21 -60.51
C SER A 138 -8.40 0.34 -59.50
N VAL A 139 -9.49 -0.42 -59.68
CA VAL A 139 -10.67 -0.39 -58.80
C VAL A 139 -10.63 -1.50 -57.73
N CYS A 140 -9.90 -2.61 -57.94
CA CYS A 140 -9.75 -3.63 -56.90
C CYS A 140 -8.64 -3.28 -55.90
N VAL A 141 -7.59 -2.58 -56.34
CA VAL A 141 -6.46 -2.20 -55.46
C VAL A 141 -6.87 -1.19 -54.39
N CYS A 142 -7.80 -0.26 -54.67
CA CYS A 142 -8.21 0.73 -53.68
C CYS A 142 -9.02 0.13 -52.52
N VAL A 143 -9.97 -0.78 -52.77
CA VAL A 143 -10.77 -1.42 -51.71
C VAL A 143 -9.91 -2.34 -50.83
N CYS A 144 -8.97 -3.07 -51.43
CA CYS A 144 -8.04 -3.92 -50.69
C CYS A 144 -7.11 -3.09 -49.80
N VAL A 145 -6.56 -1.97 -50.30
CA VAL A 145 -5.66 -1.11 -49.52
C VAL A 145 -6.38 -0.46 -48.33
N CYS A 146 -7.65 -0.05 -48.47
CA CYS A 146 -8.43 0.50 -47.36
C CYS A 146 -8.67 -0.51 -46.23
N VAL A 147 -9.05 -1.75 -46.57
CA VAL A 147 -9.27 -2.79 -45.55
C VAL A 147 -7.96 -3.23 -44.90
N CYS A 148 -6.88 -3.32 -45.67
CA CYS A 148 -5.55 -3.66 -45.15
C CYS A 148 -5.00 -2.59 -44.20
N VAL A 149 -5.19 -1.31 -44.50
CA VAL A 149 -4.74 -0.21 -43.62
C VAL A 149 -5.56 -0.17 -42.33
N CYS A 150 -6.89 -0.28 -42.40
CA CYS A 150 -7.73 -0.28 -41.19
C CYS A 150 -7.48 -1.50 -40.30
N VAL A 151 -7.29 -2.69 -40.88
CA VAL A 151 -6.96 -3.91 -40.10
C VAL A 151 -5.55 -3.83 -39.52
N ALA A 152 -4.59 -3.27 -40.25
CA ALA A 152 -3.24 -3.07 -39.73
C ALA A 152 -3.20 -2.04 -38.59
N GLU A 153 -3.94 -0.93 -38.70
CA GLU A 153 -4.04 0.10 -37.67
C GLU A 153 -4.69 -0.44 -36.39
N GLN A 154 -5.78 -1.21 -36.53
CA GLN A 154 -6.47 -1.84 -35.40
C GLN A 154 -5.62 -2.94 -34.73
N TYR A 155 -4.80 -3.66 -35.50
CA TYR A 155 -3.84 -4.63 -34.98
C TYR A 155 -2.66 -3.93 -34.26
N TRP A 156 -2.20 -2.78 -34.79
CA TRP A 156 -1.16 -1.96 -34.16
C TRP A 156 -1.63 -1.39 -32.82
N GLU A 157 -2.85 -0.84 -32.77
CA GLU A 157 -3.43 -0.32 -31.52
C GLU A 157 -3.58 -1.42 -30.46
N SER A 158 -4.02 -2.61 -30.86
CA SER A 158 -4.13 -3.78 -29.96
C SER A 158 -2.77 -4.26 -29.47
N LEU A 159 -1.77 -4.30 -30.34
CA LEU A 159 -0.39 -4.64 -29.98
C LEU A 159 0.21 -3.61 -29.01
N ALA A 160 0.00 -2.32 -29.28
CA ALA A 160 0.45 -1.22 -28.43
C ALA A 160 -0.26 -1.18 -27.06
N ALA A 161 -1.50 -1.64 -26.99
CA ALA A 161 -2.23 -1.80 -25.72
C ALA A 161 -1.66 -2.96 -24.89
N SER A 162 -1.43 -4.11 -25.53
CA SER A 162 -0.82 -5.29 -24.89
C SER A 162 0.61 -5.00 -24.40
N GLU A 163 1.42 -4.27 -25.18
CA GLU A 163 2.76 -3.85 -24.77
C GLU A 163 2.74 -2.93 -23.53
N ARG A 164 1.79 -1.98 -23.47
CA ARG A 164 1.59 -1.12 -22.29
C ARG A 164 1.19 -1.91 -21.05
N GLU A 165 0.33 -2.92 -21.20
CA GLU A 165 -0.07 -3.80 -20.10
C GLU A 165 1.10 -4.64 -19.57
N MET A 166 1.90 -5.22 -20.47
CA MET A 166 3.12 -5.96 -20.11
C MET A 166 4.15 -5.08 -19.42
N GLU A 167 4.34 -3.83 -19.88
CA GLU A 167 5.21 -2.86 -19.24
C GLU A 167 4.72 -2.48 -17.83
N GLN A 168 3.41 -2.35 -17.65
CA GLN A 168 2.81 -2.09 -16.34
C GLN A 168 2.98 -3.28 -15.39
N GLN A 169 2.76 -4.52 -15.88
CA GLN A 169 3.03 -5.73 -15.11
C GLN A 169 4.51 -5.83 -14.73
N ARG A 170 5.44 -5.52 -15.64
CA ARG A 170 6.89 -5.51 -15.35
C ARG A 170 7.23 -4.53 -14.24
N LYS A 171 6.68 -3.31 -14.28
CA LYS A 171 6.85 -2.32 -13.20
C LYS A 171 6.30 -2.83 -11.88
N GLN A 172 5.14 -3.46 -11.88
CA GLN A 172 4.54 -4.02 -10.67
C GLN A 172 5.32 -5.21 -10.09
N HIS A 173 5.83 -6.10 -10.96
CA HIS A 173 6.74 -7.16 -10.56
C HIS A 173 8.08 -6.61 -10.03
N SER A 174 8.64 -5.58 -10.64
CA SER A 174 9.86 -4.90 -10.15
C SER A 174 9.68 -4.41 -8.72
N VAL A 175 8.60 -3.67 -8.44
CA VAL A 175 8.30 -3.17 -7.09
C VAL A 175 8.09 -4.31 -6.10
N THR A 176 7.47 -5.41 -6.54
CA THR A 176 7.27 -6.60 -5.69
C THR A 176 8.59 -7.27 -5.35
N VAL A 177 9.50 -7.40 -6.32
CA VAL A 177 10.86 -7.93 -6.12
C VAL A 177 11.64 -7.03 -5.17
N ASP A 178 11.63 -5.71 -5.37
CA ASP A 178 12.33 -4.76 -4.49
C ASP A 178 11.82 -4.85 -3.05
N LYS A 179 10.50 -4.98 -2.87
CA LYS A 179 9.88 -5.18 -1.55
C LYS A 179 10.36 -6.49 -0.89
N LEU A 180 10.40 -7.59 -1.64
CA LEU A 180 10.86 -8.88 -1.13
C LEU A 180 12.34 -8.85 -0.79
N LEU A 181 13.18 -8.23 -1.63
CA LEU A 181 14.61 -8.05 -1.37
C LEU A 181 14.85 -7.27 -0.07
N LEU A 182 14.10 -6.19 0.15
CA LEU A 182 14.19 -5.42 1.39
C LEU A 182 13.76 -6.25 2.61
N GLN A 183 12.70 -7.04 2.48
CA GLN A 183 12.26 -7.95 3.55
C GLN A 183 13.32 -9.01 3.86
N THR A 184 13.93 -9.62 2.85
CA THR A 184 15.02 -10.58 3.01
C THR A 184 16.21 -9.92 3.70
N HIS A 185 16.61 -8.71 3.29
CA HIS A 185 17.72 -7.98 3.91
C HIS A 185 17.46 -7.67 5.40
N ASN A 186 16.24 -7.26 5.74
CA ASN A 186 15.86 -6.99 7.12
C ASN A 186 15.91 -8.27 7.98
N LEU A 187 15.40 -9.40 7.47
CA LEU A 187 15.44 -10.68 8.17
C LEU A 187 16.87 -11.21 8.32
N GLU A 188 17.71 -11.08 7.29
CA GLU A 188 19.13 -11.44 7.37
C GLU A 188 19.87 -10.62 8.42
N THR A 189 19.57 -9.32 8.51
CA THR A 189 20.16 -8.44 9.51
C THR A 189 19.74 -8.85 10.93
N ALA A 190 18.45 -9.14 11.14
CA ALA A 190 17.93 -9.63 12.42
C ALA A 190 18.54 -10.99 12.81
N LEU A 191 18.64 -11.92 11.85
CA LEU A 191 19.28 -13.22 12.11
C LEU A 191 20.77 -13.08 12.45
N LYS A 192 21.46 -12.11 11.83
CA LYS A 192 22.87 -11.82 12.13
C LYS A 192 23.02 -11.24 13.54
N THR A 193 22.12 -10.36 13.98
CA THR A 193 22.14 -9.82 15.34
C THR A 193 21.83 -10.89 16.37
N ASP A 194 20.80 -11.72 16.14
CA ASP A 194 20.43 -12.81 17.05
C ASP A 194 21.58 -13.81 17.21
N ARG A 195 22.27 -14.12 16.11
CA ARG A 195 23.43 -15.03 16.16
C ARG A 195 24.57 -14.46 17.00
N LEU A 196 24.80 -13.14 16.97
CA LEU A 196 25.81 -12.49 17.81
C LEU A 196 25.42 -12.55 19.29
N VAL A 197 24.17 -12.23 19.61
CA VAL A 197 23.64 -12.30 20.99
C VAL A 197 23.77 -13.72 21.53
N ILE A 198 23.32 -14.74 20.78
CA ILE A 198 23.43 -16.15 21.19
C ILE A 198 24.89 -16.55 21.43
N THR A 199 25.83 -16.06 20.61
CA THR A 199 27.26 -16.37 20.83
C THR A 199 27.82 -15.70 22.07
N GLU A 200 27.41 -14.46 22.37
CA GLU A 200 27.83 -13.72 23.55
C GLU A 200 27.24 -14.32 24.83
N GLU A 201 25.95 -14.66 24.82
CA GLU A 201 25.27 -15.38 25.89
C GLU A 201 25.90 -16.76 26.14
N ARG A 202 26.24 -17.49 25.06
CA ARG A 202 26.93 -18.77 25.20
C ARG A 202 28.31 -18.59 25.84
N TYR A 203 29.09 -17.62 25.38
CA TYR A 203 30.42 -17.35 25.92
C TYR A 203 30.37 -16.96 27.40
N THR A 204 29.46 -16.06 27.77
CA THR A 204 29.27 -15.65 29.17
C THR A 204 28.78 -16.80 30.03
N HIS A 205 27.86 -17.63 29.55
CA HIS A 205 27.40 -18.81 30.28
C HIS A 205 28.50 -19.85 30.47
N THR A 206 29.28 -20.16 29.43
CA THR A 206 30.43 -21.08 29.54
C THR A 206 31.48 -20.55 30.50
N HIS A 207 31.80 -19.26 30.43
CA HIS A 207 32.75 -18.64 31.34
C HIS A 207 32.26 -18.65 32.79
N ASN A 208 30.96 -18.38 33.02
CA ASN A 208 30.36 -18.43 34.35
C ASN A 208 30.36 -19.86 34.90
N LEU A 209 30.06 -20.87 34.07
CA LEU A 209 30.14 -22.27 34.47
C LEU A 209 31.57 -22.70 34.79
N GLU A 210 32.54 -22.33 33.96
CA GLU A 210 33.97 -22.61 34.21
C GLU A 210 34.42 -21.96 35.52
N THR A 211 34.03 -20.71 35.75
CA THR A 211 34.32 -19.99 37.00
C THR A 211 33.67 -20.66 38.20
N ALA A 212 32.39 -21.05 38.10
CA ALA A 212 31.68 -21.76 39.15
C ALA A 212 32.31 -23.12 39.46
N HIS A 213 32.70 -23.88 38.42
CA HIS A 213 33.42 -25.14 38.57
C HIS A 213 34.76 -24.94 39.28
N LEU A 214 35.54 -23.92 38.91
CA LEU A 214 36.80 -23.59 39.57
C LEU A 214 36.57 -23.27 41.06
N VAL A 215 35.62 -22.39 41.37
CA VAL A 215 35.28 -22.03 42.76
C VAL A 215 34.87 -23.25 43.56
N VAL A 216 33.98 -24.11 43.03
CA VAL A 216 33.54 -25.32 43.74
C VAL A 216 34.70 -26.31 43.92
N THR A 217 35.57 -26.48 42.93
CA THR A 217 36.74 -27.35 43.09
C THR A 217 37.69 -26.81 44.15
N GLU A 218 37.93 -25.50 44.16
CA GLU A 218 38.77 -24.85 45.16
C GLU A 218 38.15 -24.95 46.55
N GLU A 219 36.84 -24.76 46.69
CA GLU A 219 36.11 -24.96 47.95
C GLU A 219 36.15 -26.40 48.44
N VAL A 220 36.02 -27.40 47.57
CA VAL A 220 36.12 -28.83 47.95
C VAL A 220 37.55 -29.18 48.38
N HIS A 221 38.56 -28.69 47.66
CA HIS A 221 39.97 -28.86 48.02
C HIS A 221 40.28 -28.19 49.37
N THR A 222 39.72 -27.00 49.57
CA THR A 222 39.84 -26.23 50.79
C THR A 222 39.15 -26.99 51.93
N ASN A 223 37.86 -27.31 51.83
CA ASN A 223 37.10 -28.07 52.85
C ASN A 223 37.75 -29.40 53.23
N ARG A 224 38.33 -30.13 52.28
CA ARG A 224 39.07 -31.37 52.56
C ARG A 224 40.35 -31.13 53.39
N TYR A 225 40.97 -29.97 53.25
CA TYR A 225 42.09 -29.52 54.08
C TYR A 225 41.61 -29.01 55.45
N CYS A 226 40.45 -28.33 55.49
CA CYS A 226 39.78 -27.79 56.68
C CYS A 226 39.21 -28.82 57.65
N ASP A 227 38.67 -29.94 57.15
CA ASP A 227 38.12 -31.03 57.97
C ASP A 227 39.16 -31.58 58.97
N ASN A 228 40.45 -31.29 58.75
CA ASN A 228 41.52 -31.65 59.68
C ASN A 228 41.82 -30.58 60.76
N ASN A 229 41.30 -29.35 60.67
CA ASN A 229 41.59 -28.25 61.61
C ASN A 229 40.43 -27.23 61.71
N ASN A 230 39.74 -27.20 62.86
CA ASN A 230 38.56 -26.35 63.20
C ASN A 230 38.70 -24.81 63.04
N VAL A 231 39.85 -24.29 62.60
CA VAL A 231 40.07 -22.84 62.40
C VAL A 231 39.54 -22.36 61.03
N PHE A 232 39.43 -23.26 60.07
CA PHE A 232 39.08 -22.90 58.69
C PHE A 232 37.58 -22.66 58.47
N GLN A 233 36.73 -23.21 59.33
CA GLN A 233 35.27 -23.08 59.21
C GLN A 233 34.83 -21.61 59.41
N GLU A 234 35.43 -20.89 60.36
CA GLU A 234 35.11 -19.48 60.65
C GLU A 234 35.52 -18.53 59.50
N GLU A 235 36.65 -18.78 58.84
CA GLU A 235 37.10 -18.02 57.67
C GLU A 235 36.23 -18.29 56.43
N ALA A 236 35.78 -19.53 56.25
CA ALA A 236 34.83 -19.89 55.19
C ALA A 236 33.47 -19.21 55.39
N TRP A 237 32.92 -19.26 56.61
CA TRP A 237 31.69 -18.54 56.97
C TRP A 237 31.81 -17.03 56.75
N ARG A 238 32.97 -16.44 57.09
CA ARG A 238 33.24 -15.01 56.84
C ARG A 238 33.31 -14.68 55.34
N ARG A 239 33.87 -15.57 54.53
CA ARG A 239 33.95 -15.42 53.06
C ARG A 239 32.58 -15.56 52.40
N HIS A 240 31.78 -16.55 52.79
CA HIS A 240 30.40 -16.70 52.31
C HIS A 240 29.53 -15.51 52.72
N GLY A 241 29.71 -14.97 53.94
CA GLY A 241 29.04 -13.75 54.38
C GLY A 241 29.38 -12.54 53.49
N CYS A 242 30.66 -12.32 53.19
CA CYS A 242 31.09 -11.22 52.31
C CYS A 242 30.53 -11.36 50.88
N CYS A 243 30.53 -12.58 50.33
CA CYS A 243 29.97 -12.87 49.00
C CYS A 243 28.45 -12.64 48.96
N LEU A 244 27.73 -13.00 50.03
CA LEU A 244 26.30 -12.76 50.15
C LEU A 244 26.00 -11.25 50.18
N GLU A 245 26.73 -10.48 50.97
CA GLU A 245 26.56 -9.02 51.02
C GLU A 245 26.87 -8.34 49.68
N GLU A 246 27.87 -8.83 48.94
CA GLU A 246 28.19 -8.34 47.60
C GLU A 246 27.08 -8.67 46.59
N ALA A 247 26.53 -9.88 46.65
CA ALA A 247 25.40 -10.28 45.83
C ALA A 247 24.14 -9.45 46.16
N GLU A 248 23.87 -9.18 47.44
CA GLU A 248 22.77 -8.31 47.88
C GLU A 248 22.94 -6.88 47.38
N ARG A 249 24.16 -6.32 47.47
CA ARG A 249 24.48 -5.00 46.90
C ARG A 249 24.31 -4.97 45.38
N ALA A 250 24.74 -6.02 44.67
CA ALA A 250 24.56 -6.11 43.23
C ALA A 250 23.07 -6.21 42.83
N LEU A 251 22.27 -6.94 43.61
CA LEU A 251 20.82 -7.03 43.41
C LEU A 251 20.14 -5.68 43.64
N ALA A 252 20.54 -4.94 44.68
CA ALA A 252 20.02 -3.59 44.93
C ALA A 252 20.32 -2.63 43.75
N LEU A 253 21.56 -2.64 43.24
CA LEU A 253 21.92 -1.82 42.07
C LEU A 253 21.14 -2.21 40.80
N LYS A 254 20.90 -3.51 40.59
CA LYS A 254 20.06 -3.98 39.48
C LYS A 254 18.60 -3.56 39.66
N GLN A 255 18.09 -3.58 40.88
CA GLN A 255 16.74 -3.13 41.20
C GLN A 255 16.58 -1.63 40.93
N ASP A 256 17.53 -0.80 41.36
CA ASP A 256 17.55 0.63 41.05
C ASP A 256 17.58 0.92 39.55
N LEU A 257 18.34 0.13 38.77
CA LEU A 257 18.37 0.25 37.31
C LEU A 257 17.03 -0.14 36.69
N ILE A 258 16.39 -1.21 37.18
CA ILE A 258 15.07 -1.63 36.72
C ILE A 258 14.05 -0.52 36.97
N ASP A 259 14.08 0.12 38.13
CA ASP A 259 13.13 1.17 38.48
C ASP A 259 13.34 2.44 37.63
N LYS A 260 14.59 2.80 37.33
CA LYS A 260 14.91 3.85 36.35
C LYS A 260 14.40 3.52 34.94
N LEU A 261 14.65 2.30 34.47
CA LEU A 261 14.18 1.87 33.15
C LEU A 261 12.64 1.87 33.07
N LYS A 262 11.94 1.50 34.16
CA LYS A 262 10.48 1.59 34.23
C LYS A 262 9.99 3.03 34.16
N GLU A 263 10.65 3.96 34.85
CA GLU A 263 10.34 5.39 34.79
C GLU A 263 10.54 5.93 33.36
N GLU A 264 11.66 5.59 32.71
CA GLU A 264 11.92 5.96 31.31
C GLU A 264 10.87 5.37 30.35
N VAL A 265 10.44 4.13 30.55
CA VAL A 265 9.38 3.49 29.75
C VAL A 265 8.04 4.22 29.92
N GLU A 266 7.63 4.58 31.14
CA GLU A 266 6.40 5.34 31.34
C GLU A 266 6.51 6.77 30.77
N GLN A 267 7.67 7.41 30.86
CA GLN A 267 7.91 8.71 30.23
C GLN A 267 7.80 8.62 28.70
N GLN A 268 8.39 7.60 28.09
CA GLN A 268 8.30 7.35 26.65
C GLN A 268 6.87 7.01 26.22
N ARG A 269 6.12 6.29 27.05
CA ARG A 269 4.72 5.96 26.81
C ARG A 269 3.85 7.21 26.63
N GLY A 270 4.04 8.23 27.47
CA GLY A 270 3.35 9.51 27.30
C GLY A 270 3.67 10.20 25.97
N SER A 271 4.90 10.07 25.47
CA SER A 271 5.24 10.57 24.13
C SER A 271 4.58 9.75 23.01
N LEU A 272 4.52 8.43 23.16
CA LEU A 272 3.88 7.53 22.19
C LEU A 272 2.36 7.74 22.10
N GLU A 273 1.70 8.18 23.16
CA GLU A 273 0.27 8.53 23.15
C GLU A 273 -0.07 9.65 22.15
N THR A 274 0.91 10.46 21.74
CA THR A 274 0.71 11.50 20.71
C THR A 274 0.67 10.95 19.29
N VAL A 275 1.27 9.78 19.03
CA VAL A 275 1.40 9.20 17.68
C VAL A 275 0.04 8.83 17.07
N PRO A 276 -0.91 8.19 17.79
CA PRO A 276 -2.25 7.95 17.28
C PRO A 276 -2.99 9.25 16.91
N VAL A 277 -2.82 10.31 17.70
CA VAL A 277 -3.47 11.61 17.44
C VAL A 277 -2.90 12.24 16.16
N LEU A 278 -1.57 12.28 16.01
CA LEU A 278 -0.93 12.80 14.80
C LEU A 278 -1.26 11.97 13.56
N THR A 279 -1.34 10.65 13.71
CA THR A 279 -1.78 9.75 12.63
C THR A 279 -3.21 10.07 12.19
N ALA A 280 -4.15 10.17 13.14
CA ALA A 280 -5.53 10.55 12.84
C ALA A 280 -5.62 11.96 12.21
N GLN A 281 -4.82 12.91 12.68
CA GLN A 281 -4.76 14.26 12.11
C GLN A 281 -4.29 14.23 10.64
N ALA A 282 -3.29 13.43 10.31
CA ALA A 282 -2.80 13.27 8.94
C ALA A 282 -3.84 12.60 8.03
N GLU A 283 -4.58 11.61 8.55
CA GLU A 283 -5.67 10.95 7.84
C GLU A 283 -6.83 11.91 7.55
N ILE A 284 -7.24 12.72 8.52
CA ILE A 284 -8.26 13.76 8.34
C ILE A 284 -7.83 14.76 7.27
N TYR A 285 -6.61 15.30 7.35
CA TYR A 285 -6.13 16.23 6.33
C TYR A 285 -6.04 15.62 4.93
N LYS A 286 -5.66 14.35 4.83
CA LYS A 286 -5.68 13.63 3.55
C LYS A 286 -7.10 13.49 3.02
N ALA A 287 -8.06 13.15 3.88
CA ALA A 287 -9.47 13.04 3.49
C ALA A 287 -10.02 14.40 3.03
N ASP A 288 -9.77 15.46 3.80
CA ASP A 288 -10.19 16.83 3.47
C ASP A 288 -9.60 17.31 2.14
N PHE A 289 -8.30 17.06 1.91
CA PHE A 289 -7.64 17.39 0.66
C PHE A 289 -8.28 16.67 -0.54
N LEU A 290 -8.58 15.37 -0.40
CA LEU A 290 -9.21 14.59 -1.46
C LEU A 290 -10.64 15.07 -1.74
N ALA A 291 -11.40 15.39 -0.70
CA ALA A 291 -12.75 15.93 -0.82
C ALA A 291 -12.75 17.30 -1.51
N GLU A 292 -11.84 18.19 -1.13
CA GLU A 292 -11.68 19.51 -1.76
C GLU A 292 -11.29 19.37 -3.24
N ARG A 293 -10.36 18.46 -3.56
CA ARG A 293 -9.97 18.18 -4.94
C ARG A 293 -11.15 17.68 -5.78
N GLU A 294 -11.92 16.72 -5.26
CA GLU A 294 -13.11 16.21 -5.96
C GLU A 294 -14.15 17.31 -6.17
N ALA A 295 -14.38 18.17 -5.18
CA ALA A 295 -15.26 19.33 -5.31
C ALA A 295 -14.76 20.31 -6.39
N ARG A 296 -13.45 20.54 -6.45
CA ARG A 296 -12.79 21.38 -7.45
C ARG A 296 -12.94 20.82 -8.87
N GLU A 297 -12.76 19.51 -9.04
CA GLU A 297 -12.92 18.81 -10.30
C GLU A 297 -14.38 18.89 -10.80
N LYS A 298 -15.36 18.65 -9.92
CA LYS A 298 -16.78 18.81 -10.24
C LYS A 298 -17.15 20.25 -10.63
N LEU A 299 -16.56 21.24 -9.95
CA LEU A 299 -16.76 22.64 -10.29
C LEU A 299 -16.14 22.98 -11.65
N ASN A 300 -14.94 22.48 -11.94
CA ASN A 300 -14.28 22.68 -13.22
C ASN A 300 -15.09 22.04 -14.36
N GLN A 301 -15.59 20.83 -14.15
CA GLN A 301 -16.45 20.14 -15.12
C GLN A 301 -17.71 20.95 -15.44
N ARG A 302 -18.43 21.44 -14.42
CA ARG A 302 -19.59 22.33 -14.63
C ARG A 302 -19.25 23.64 -15.32
N LYS A 303 -18.07 24.20 -15.03
CA LYS A 303 -17.58 25.41 -15.69
C LYS A 303 -17.36 25.15 -17.19
N GLU A 304 -16.73 24.04 -17.55
CA GLU A 304 -16.53 23.64 -18.95
C GLU A 304 -17.86 23.40 -19.66
N GLU A 305 -18.79 22.67 -19.04
CA GLU A 305 -20.15 22.46 -19.57
C GLU A 305 -20.89 23.77 -19.85
N LEU A 306 -20.86 24.73 -18.91
CA LEU A 306 -21.50 26.02 -19.08
C LEU A 306 -20.79 26.89 -20.13
N GLN A 307 -19.46 26.80 -20.21
CA GLN A 307 -18.68 27.50 -21.23
C GLN A 307 -19.03 26.99 -22.63
N ASP A 308 -19.17 25.67 -22.79
CA ASP A 308 -19.59 25.06 -24.05
C ASP A 308 -21.01 25.48 -24.43
N GLN A 309 -21.96 25.47 -23.48
CA GLN A 309 -23.32 25.96 -23.72
C GLN A 309 -23.34 27.42 -24.17
N LEU A 310 -22.51 28.28 -23.55
CA LEU A 310 -22.38 29.68 -23.94
C LEU A 310 -21.82 29.80 -25.37
N ASN A 311 -20.76 29.04 -25.69
CA ASN A 311 -20.16 29.04 -27.03
C ASN A 311 -21.17 28.58 -28.10
N THR A 312 -21.96 27.53 -27.81
CA THR A 312 -23.04 27.07 -28.71
C THR A 312 -24.09 28.14 -28.92
N ALA A 313 -24.57 28.78 -27.85
CA ALA A 313 -25.59 29.83 -27.97
C ALA A 313 -25.09 31.06 -28.76
N LEU A 314 -23.82 31.45 -28.57
CA LEU A 314 -23.20 32.51 -29.36
C LEU A 314 -23.12 32.14 -30.85
N ALA A 315 -22.71 30.91 -31.18
CA ALA A 315 -22.67 30.43 -32.56
C ALA A 315 -24.06 30.38 -33.20
N GLU A 316 -25.09 29.96 -32.45
CA GLU A 316 -26.49 29.98 -32.91
C GLU A 316 -26.99 31.41 -33.18
N MET A 317 -26.64 32.37 -32.31
CA MET A 317 -26.96 33.78 -32.51
C MET A 317 -26.28 34.34 -33.76
N GLU A 318 -24.98 34.06 -33.97
CA GLU A 318 -24.25 34.46 -35.17
C GLU A 318 -24.87 33.86 -36.44
N LEU A 319 -25.24 32.58 -36.41
CA LEU A 319 -25.91 31.92 -37.52
C LEU A 319 -27.27 32.55 -37.80
N CYS A 320 -28.07 32.80 -36.76
CA CYS A 320 -29.38 33.44 -36.86
C CYS A 320 -29.25 34.84 -37.48
N VAL A 321 -28.30 35.66 -37.02
CA VAL A 321 -28.01 36.98 -37.60
C VAL A 321 -27.64 36.86 -39.08
N CYS A 322 -26.77 35.91 -39.45
CA CYS A 322 -26.39 35.68 -40.84
C CYS A 322 -27.58 35.26 -41.72
N VAL A 323 -28.45 34.37 -41.20
CA VAL A 323 -29.65 33.90 -41.90
C VAL A 323 -30.67 35.03 -42.03
N CYS A 324 -30.93 35.80 -40.98
CA CYS A 324 -31.81 36.97 -41.02
C CYS A 324 -31.30 38.05 -41.98
N PHE A 325 -29.99 38.31 -41.97
CA PHE A 325 -29.34 39.24 -42.91
C PHE A 325 -29.48 38.75 -44.36
N ARG A 326 -29.21 37.47 -44.63
CA ARG A 326 -29.39 36.85 -45.94
C ARG A 326 -30.83 36.96 -46.42
N ALA A 327 -31.80 36.59 -45.58
CA ALA A 327 -33.23 36.67 -45.91
C ALA A 327 -33.68 38.11 -46.20
N ARG A 328 -33.12 39.10 -45.49
CA ARG A 328 -33.36 40.53 -45.75
C ARG A 328 -32.79 40.96 -47.11
N MET A 329 -31.57 40.54 -47.43
CA MET A 329 -30.93 40.82 -48.72
C MET A 329 -31.69 40.18 -49.90
N GLU A 330 -32.14 38.93 -49.75
CA GLU A 330 -32.95 38.23 -50.77
C GLU A 330 -34.28 38.96 -51.02
N LYS A 331 -34.97 39.43 -49.96
CA LYS A 331 -36.18 40.26 -50.10
C LYS A 331 -35.91 41.59 -50.81
N MET A 332 -34.76 42.21 -50.57
CA MET A 332 -34.36 43.43 -51.29
C MET A 332 -34.16 43.13 -52.78
N GLN A 333 -33.44 42.06 -53.12
CA GLN A 333 -33.21 41.65 -54.51
C GLN A 333 -34.50 41.28 -55.24
N GLN A 334 -35.44 40.58 -54.58
CA GLN A 334 -36.73 40.23 -55.16
C GLN A 334 -37.58 41.47 -55.51
N ARG A 335 -37.56 42.50 -54.67
CA ARG A 335 -38.23 43.78 -54.97
C ARG A 335 -37.64 44.46 -56.21
N HIS A 336 -36.33 44.36 -56.44
CA HIS A 336 -35.70 44.91 -57.64
C HIS A 336 -35.90 44.05 -58.90
N LEU A 337 -36.09 42.74 -58.76
CA LEU A 337 -36.44 41.83 -59.86
C LEU A 337 -37.90 41.97 -60.31
N GLU A 338 -38.84 42.24 -59.39
CA GLU A 338 -40.26 42.47 -59.72
C GLU A 338 -40.49 43.82 -60.45
N VAL A 339 -39.59 44.80 -60.33
CA VAL A 339 -39.68 46.09 -61.04
C VAL A 339 -39.31 45.97 -62.54
N PHE A 340 -38.66 44.89 -62.98
CA PHE A 340 -38.30 44.65 -64.39
C PHE A 340 -39.26 43.71 -65.14
N ARG A 341 -40.46 43.43 -64.61
CA ARG A 341 -41.50 42.68 -65.32
C ARG A 341 -42.38 43.65 -66.13
N PRO A 342 -42.52 43.50 -67.47
CA PRO A 342 -43.35 44.40 -68.26
C PRO A 342 -44.85 44.20 -67.92
N PRO A 343 -45.69 45.26 -67.89
CA PRO A 343 -47.11 45.13 -67.56
C PRO A 343 -47.85 44.32 -68.62
N ARG A 344 -48.72 43.39 -68.21
CA ARG A 344 -49.74 42.77 -69.08
C ARG A 344 -51.14 43.27 -68.74
N PRO A 345 -52.06 43.31 -69.72
CA PRO A 345 -53.26 44.14 -69.67
C PRO A 345 -54.42 43.50 -68.90
N HIS A 346 -55.25 44.37 -68.36
CA HIS A 346 -56.52 44.14 -67.68
C HIS A 346 -57.51 43.24 -68.43
N ILE A 347 -58.23 42.39 -67.68
CA ILE A 347 -59.61 41.96 -68.00
C ILE A 347 -60.42 41.87 -66.69
N THR A 348 -61.50 42.64 -66.61
CA THR A 348 -62.60 42.57 -65.62
C THR A 348 -63.63 41.48 -66.01
N PRO A 349 -64.45 40.98 -65.06
CA PRO A 349 -65.84 41.45 -65.09
C PRO A 349 -66.52 41.69 -63.72
N ASN A 350 -67.39 42.70 -63.75
CA ASN A 350 -68.52 43.07 -62.87
C ASN A 350 -69.41 41.89 -62.43
N GLN A 351 -70.31 41.94 -61.43
CA GLN A 351 -70.77 42.83 -60.34
C GLN A 351 -71.86 42.02 -59.59
N VAL A 352 -72.26 42.44 -58.37
CA VAL A 352 -73.66 42.76 -57.98
C VAL A 352 -73.69 43.12 -56.48
N HIS A 353 -74.15 44.34 -56.18
CA HIS A 353 -74.54 44.86 -54.86
C HIS A 353 -76.05 44.61 -54.61
N PRO A 354 -76.60 44.76 -53.39
CA PRO A 354 -77.12 46.06 -52.90
C PRO A 354 -76.85 46.27 -51.38
N THR A 355 -76.51 47.43 -50.78
CA THR A 355 -77.09 48.79 -50.72
C THR A 355 -77.24 49.14 -49.23
N THR A 356 -76.48 50.11 -48.69
CA THR A 356 -77.01 51.27 -47.94
C THR A 356 -75.90 52.33 -47.74
N THR A 357 -76.27 53.59 -47.97
CA THR A 357 -75.50 54.84 -47.89
C THR A 357 -75.41 55.37 -46.44
N PRO A 358 -74.85 56.56 -46.17
CA PRO A 358 -73.53 57.08 -46.54
C PRO A 358 -72.80 57.69 -45.32
N HIS A 359 -71.50 57.45 -45.14
CA HIS A 359 -70.69 58.38 -44.33
C HIS A 359 -69.25 58.40 -44.82
N HIS A 360 -68.75 59.61 -45.04
CA HIS A 360 -67.36 59.97 -45.30
C HIS A 360 -66.34 59.09 -44.56
N PRO A 361 -65.35 58.49 -45.23
CA PRO A 361 -64.16 58.00 -44.56
C PRO A 361 -63.15 59.16 -44.37
N PRO A 362 -62.44 59.20 -43.24
CA PRO A 362 -61.34 60.14 -43.01
C PRO A 362 -60.13 59.75 -43.89
N PRO A 363 -59.16 60.65 -44.11
CA PRO A 363 -57.95 60.29 -44.83
C PRO A 363 -57.18 59.22 -44.05
N ASN A 364 -56.76 58.17 -44.76
CA ASN A 364 -55.78 57.19 -44.30
C ASN A 364 -54.61 57.92 -43.62
N GLN A 365 -54.49 57.79 -42.30
CA GLN A 365 -53.29 58.19 -41.58
C GLN A 365 -52.17 57.24 -42.01
N LEU A 366 -51.32 57.72 -42.93
CA LEU A 366 -49.99 57.15 -43.11
C LEU A 366 -49.26 57.23 -41.76
N PRO A 367 -48.68 56.13 -41.26
CA PRO A 367 -47.92 56.16 -40.02
C PRO A 367 -46.79 57.19 -40.12
N ASP A 368 -46.79 58.15 -39.20
CA ASP A 368 -45.87 59.30 -39.19
C ASP A 368 -44.52 58.88 -38.58
N TYR A 369 -43.62 58.36 -39.42
CA TYR A 369 -42.29 57.91 -39.00
C TYR A 369 -41.34 59.09 -38.85
N ARG A 370 -41.21 59.62 -37.62
CA ARG A 370 -40.31 60.74 -37.32
C ARG A 370 -39.23 60.38 -36.31
N CYS A 371 -38.03 60.93 -36.52
CA CYS A 371 -36.95 60.83 -35.55
C CYS A 371 -37.24 61.74 -34.34
N PRO A 372 -37.29 61.22 -33.12
CA PRO A 372 -37.61 62.04 -31.94
C PRO A 372 -36.51 63.06 -31.60
N LYS A 373 -35.27 62.89 -32.09
CA LYS A 373 -34.14 63.79 -31.81
C LYS A 373 -34.11 65.02 -32.72
N CYS A 374 -34.36 64.85 -34.02
CA CYS A 374 -34.22 65.93 -35.01
C CYS A 374 -35.49 66.16 -35.86
N GLN A 375 -36.57 65.42 -35.59
CA GLN A 375 -37.86 65.48 -36.29
C GLN A 375 -37.80 65.18 -37.80
N TYR A 376 -36.73 64.54 -38.28
CA TYR A 376 -36.65 64.05 -39.65
C TYR A 376 -37.80 63.08 -39.95
N GLN A 377 -38.56 63.38 -41.01
CA GLN A 377 -39.70 62.58 -41.44
C GLN A 377 -39.23 61.59 -42.51
N ALA A 378 -39.30 60.31 -42.18
CA ALA A 378 -38.90 59.24 -43.06
C ALA A 378 -40.12 58.69 -43.83
N PRO A 379 -39.96 58.34 -45.12
CA PRO A 379 -41.05 57.77 -45.92
C PRO A 379 -41.42 56.34 -45.50
N ASP A 380 -40.52 55.64 -44.79
CA ASP A 380 -40.75 54.31 -44.24
C ASP A 380 -39.91 54.07 -42.96
N MET A 381 -40.27 53.01 -42.23
CA MET A 381 -39.63 52.62 -40.96
C MET A 381 -38.16 52.25 -41.12
N ASP A 382 -37.76 51.65 -42.25
CA ASP A 382 -36.37 51.26 -42.51
C ASP A 382 -35.46 52.49 -42.63
N THR A 383 -35.92 53.52 -43.34
CA THR A 383 -35.24 54.80 -43.50
C THR A 383 -35.16 55.55 -42.16
N LEU A 384 -36.20 55.46 -41.33
CA LEU A 384 -36.16 56.00 -39.97
C LEU A 384 -35.13 55.27 -39.10
N GLN A 385 -35.05 53.94 -39.20
CA GLN A 385 -34.17 53.12 -38.36
C GLN A 385 -32.68 53.34 -38.68
N ILE A 386 -32.33 53.50 -39.96
CA ILE A 386 -30.97 53.90 -40.39
C ILE A 386 -30.65 55.29 -39.84
N HIS A 387 -31.55 56.25 -40.07
CA HIS A 387 -31.36 57.62 -39.61
C HIS A 387 -31.21 57.71 -38.08
N VAL A 388 -32.01 56.99 -37.31
CA VAL A 388 -31.94 56.98 -35.83
C VAL A 388 -30.61 56.39 -35.35
N MET A 389 -30.07 55.39 -36.03
CA MET A 389 -28.75 54.81 -35.70
C MET A 389 -27.63 55.85 -35.84
N ASP A 390 -27.64 56.62 -36.92
CA ASP A 390 -26.66 57.68 -37.19
C ASP A 390 -26.92 58.94 -36.36
N CYS A 391 -28.19 59.22 -36.04
CA CYS A 391 -28.59 60.42 -35.31
C CYS A 391 -28.39 60.28 -33.80
N ILE A 392 -28.30 59.07 -33.22
CA ILE A 392 -28.08 58.86 -31.78
C ILE A 392 -26.59 58.95 -31.37
N GLN A 393 -25.66 58.72 -32.31
CA GLN A 393 -24.26 59.16 -32.14
C GLN A 393 -24.19 60.69 -32.00
#